data_AF-A0AA41XPJ6-F1
#
_entry.id   AF-A0AA41XPJ6-F1
#
_cell.length_a   1.000
_cell.length_b   1.000
_cell.length_c   1.000
_cell.angle_alpha   90.00
_cell.angle_beta   90.00
_cell.angle_gamma   90.00
#
_symmetry.space_group_name_H-M   'P 1'
#
loop_
_entity.id
_entity.type
_entity.pdbx_description
1 polymer ?
#
loop_
_entity_poly.entity_id
_entity_poly.type
_entity_poly.pdbx_seq_one_letter_code
_entity_poly.pdbx_strand_id
1 'polypeptide(L)'
;MISFRVDDADIAEVDRWAQRLHVDRSELLRDALRRRLAELAADQDLHAYAAQPVTDEEQVLAQIAEWGPAEDWADWADAAR
;
A
#
# COMPACT_ATOMS: atom_id res chain seq x y z
N MET A 1 -13.46 17.58 7.64
CA MET A 1 -14.61 16.71 7.99
C MET A 1 -15.31 16.36 6.68
N ILE A 2 -15.47 15.08 6.37
CA ILE A 2 -16.19 14.62 5.17
C ILE A 2 -17.53 14.08 5.65
N SER A 3 -18.63 14.52 5.02
CA SER A 3 -19.97 13.99 5.27
C SER A 3 -20.50 13.33 4.01
N PHE A 4 -21.13 12.18 4.18
CA PHE A 4 -21.76 11.44 3.09
C PHE A 4 -23.00 10.73 3.65
N ARG A 5 -23.95 10.44 2.77
CA ARG A 5 -25.14 9.67 3.12
C ARG A 5 -24.79 8.19 3.15
N VAL A 6 -25.32 7.52 4.16
CA VAL A 6 -25.17 6.09 4.42
C VAL A 6 -26.52 5.59 4.89
N ASP A 7 -26.90 4.39 4.47
CA ASP A 7 -28.16 3.78 4.87
C ASP A 7 -28.10 3.33 6.34
N ASP A 8 -29.25 3.32 7.03
CA ASP A 8 -29.32 3.00 8.46
C ASP A 8 -28.75 1.59 8.78
N ALA A 9 -28.87 0.65 7.85
CA ALA A 9 -28.32 -0.70 7.98
C ALA A 9 -26.78 -0.68 8.07
N ASP A 10 -26.12 0.10 7.21
CA ASP A 10 -24.67 0.23 7.19
C ASP A 10 -24.17 0.97 8.43
N ILE A 11 -24.92 1.97 8.91
CA ILE A 11 -24.62 2.64 10.18
C ILE A 11 -24.62 1.64 11.33
N ALA A 12 -25.65 0.79 11.42
CA ALA A 12 -25.76 -0.24 12.45
C ALA A 12 -24.65 -1.29 12.34
N GLU A 13 -24.22 -1.65 11.14
CA GLU A 13 -23.09 -2.54 10.88
C GLU A 13 -21.78 -1.94 11.42
N VAL A 14 -21.52 -0.68 11.08
CA VAL A 14 -20.32 0.07 11.50
C VAL A 14 -20.27 0.19 13.01
N ASP A 15 -21.38 0.55 13.66
CA ASP A 15 -21.44 0.68 15.12
C ASP A 15 -21.20 -0.66 15.82
N ARG A 16 -21.75 -1.75 15.28
CA ARG A 16 -21.54 -3.11 15.80
C ARG A 16 -20.07 -3.50 15.76
N TRP A 17 -19.38 -3.21 14.65
CA TRP A 17 -17.95 -3.52 14.51
C TRP A 17 -17.07 -2.60 15.35
N ALA A 18 -17.38 -1.30 15.40
CA ALA A 18 -16.66 -0.34 16.24
C ALA A 18 -16.69 -0.77 17.72
N GLN A 19 -17.86 -1.18 18.22
CA GLN A 19 -18.01 -1.73 19.57
C GLN A 19 -17.19 -3.00 19.79
N ARG A 20 -17.24 -3.94 18.83
CA ARG A 20 -16.55 -5.23 18.92
C ARG A 20 -15.02 -5.09 18.90
N LEU A 21 -14.53 -4.06 18.21
CA LEU A 21 -13.11 -3.75 18.08
C LEU A 21 -12.63 -2.74 19.13
N HIS A 22 -13.54 -2.19 19.94
CA HIS A 22 -13.26 -1.15 20.94
C HIS A 22 -12.58 0.10 20.35
N VAL A 23 -13.05 0.54 19.17
CA VAL A 23 -12.56 1.75 18.48
C VAL A 23 -13.71 2.70 18.17
N ASP A 24 -13.38 3.96 17.88
CA ASP A 24 -14.37 4.92 17.41
C ASP A 24 -14.83 4.61 15.98
N ARG A 25 -16.10 4.90 15.68
CA ARG A 25 -16.65 4.82 14.31
C ARG A 25 -15.78 5.57 13.30
N SER A 26 -15.28 6.76 13.68
CA SER A 26 -14.46 7.58 12.78
C SER A 26 -13.10 6.94 12.48
N GLU A 27 -12.55 6.18 13.43
CA GLU A 27 -11.32 5.44 13.28
C GLU A 27 -11.53 4.25 12.34
N LEU A 28 -12.55 3.44 12.60
CA LEU A 28 -12.91 2.29 11.75
C LEU A 28 -13.11 2.69 10.28
N LEU A 29 -13.87 3.75 10.04
CA LEU A 29 -14.13 4.25 8.69
C LEU A 29 -12.88 4.83 8.01
N ARG A 30 -12.01 5.51 8.77
CA ARG A 30 -10.75 6.04 8.25
C ARG A 30 -9.81 4.93 7.83
N ASP A 31 -9.71 3.88 8.64
CA ASP A 31 -8.88 2.72 8.34
C ASP A 31 -9.41 1.92 7.14
N ALA A 32 -10.72 1.72 7.05
CA ALA A 32 -11.34 1.08 5.89
C ALA A 32 -11.07 1.88 4.61
N LEU A 33 -11.23 3.21 4.65
CA LEU A 33 -10.94 4.09 3.53
C LEU A 33 -9.46 4.01 3.13
N ARG A 34 -8.54 4.07 4.10
CA ARG A 34 -7.10 4.00 3.83
C ARG A 34 -6.73 2.68 3.16
N ARG A 35 -7.25 1.55 3.64
CA ARG A 35 -7.03 0.23 3.04
C ARG A 35 -7.55 0.19 1.61
N ARG A 36 -8.77 0.69 1.37
CA ARG A 36 -9.34 0.70 0.02
C ARG A 36 -8.56 1.56 -0.96
N LEU A 37 -8.07 2.71 -0.52
CA LEU A 37 -7.23 3.57 -1.36
C LEU A 37 -5.88 2.91 -1.69
N ALA A 38 -5.29 2.20 -0.72
CA ALA A 38 -4.05 1.47 -0.95
C ALA A 38 -4.24 0.31 -1.95
N GLU A 39 -5.34 -0.43 -1.86
CA GLU A 39 -5.70 -1.47 -2.84
C GLU A 39 -5.86 -0.89 -4.24
N LEU A 40 -6.58 0.23 -4.38
CA LEU A 40 -6.79 0.88 -5.67
C LEU A 40 -5.48 1.40 -6.29
N ALA A 41 -4.57 1.92 -5.46
CA ALA A 41 -3.25 2.34 -5.92
C ALA A 41 -2.42 1.14 -6.39
N ALA A 42 -2.42 0.05 -5.63
CA ALA A 42 -1.71 -1.17 -6.01
C ALA A 42 -2.25 -1.78 -7.31
N ASP A 43 -3.58 -1.80 -7.50
CA ASP A 43 -4.19 -2.26 -8.74
C ASP A 43 -3.74 -1.41 -9.94
N GLN A 44 -3.63 -0.09 -9.76
CA GLN A 44 -3.12 0.82 -10.79
C GLN A 44 -1.66 0.56 -11.11
N ASP A 45 -0.82 0.34 -10.09
CA ASP A 45 0.59 0.03 -10.29
C ASP A 45 0.77 -1.28 -11.05
N LEU A 46 0.00 -2.32 -10.70
CA LEU A 46 -0.02 -3.59 -11.44
C LEU A 46 -0.41 -3.40 -12.90
N HIS A 47 -1.44 -2.59 -13.17
CA HIS A 47 -1.83 -2.26 -14.54
C HIS A 47 -0.75 -1.48 -15.29
N ALA A 48 -0.07 -0.54 -14.63
CA ALA A 48 1.03 0.21 -15.21
C ALA A 48 2.20 -0.73 -15.57
N TYR A 49 2.59 -1.64 -14.68
CA TYR A 49 3.60 -2.66 -14.94
C TYR A 49 3.18 -3.63 -16.05
N ALA A 50 1.91 -4.01 -16.13
CA ALA A 50 1.43 -4.86 -17.21
C ALA A 50 1.46 -4.13 -18.58
N ALA A 51 1.15 -2.83 -18.59
CA ALA A 51 1.18 -2.01 -19.79
C ALA A 51 2.61 -1.68 -20.25
N GLN A 52 3.53 -1.50 -19.29
CA GLN A 52 4.94 -1.25 -19.54
C GLN A 52 5.77 -2.17 -18.66
N PRO A 53 6.02 -3.40 -19.14
CA PRO A 53 6.83 -4.37 -18.41
C PRO A 53 8.23 -3.83 -18.15
N VAL A 54 8.82 -4.27 -17.04
CA VAL A 54 10.21 -3.97 -16.67
C VAL A 54 11.12 -4.31 -17.84
N THR A 55 11.86 -3.31 -18.30
CA THR A 55 12.77 -3.46 -19.44
C THR A 55 13.89 -4.43 -19.10
N ASP A 56 14.53 -5.00 -20.12
CA ASP A 56 15.68 -5.90 -19.91
C ASP A 56 16.82 -5.20 -19.16
N GLU A 57 16.99 -3.88 -19.36
CA GLU A 57 17.97 -3.05 -18.64
C GLU A 57 17.64 -2.94 -17.14
N GLU A 58 16.36 -2.77 -16.79
CA GLU A 58 15.91 -2.72 -15.39
C GLU A 58 15.93 -4.12 -14.73
N GLN A 59 15.76 -5.19 -15.50
CA GLN A 59 15.94 -6.56 -15.00
C GLN A 59 17.38 -6.88 -14.59
N VAL A 60 18.38 -6.18 -15.14
CA VAL A 60 19.78 -6.29 -14.69
C VAL A 60 19.93 -5.88 -13.22
N LEU A 61 19.14 -4.91 -12.74
CA LEU A 61 19.16 -4.49 -11.34
C LEU A 61 18.64 -5.58 -10.39
N ALA A 62 17.74 -6.45 -10.86
CA ALA A 62 17.25 -7.60 -10.07
C ALA A 62 18.30 -8.71 -9.93
N GLN A 63 19.38 -8.70 -10.74
CA GLN A 63 20.49 -9.65 -10.65
C GLN A 63 21.53 -9.24 -9.60
N ILE A 64 21.46 -8.01 -9.09
CA ILE A 64 22.27 -7.55 -7.96
C ILE A 64 21.69 -8.23 -6.70
N ALA A 65 22.24 -9.39 -6.33
CA ALA A 65 21.73 -10.25 -5.28
C ALA A 65 21.96 -9.73 -3.85
N GLU A 66 22.70 -8.64 -3.69
CA GLU A 66 23.13 -8.07 -2.40
C GLU A 66 22.43 -6.74 -2.10
N TRP A 67 21.09 -6.77 -2.03
CA TRP A 67 20.34 -5.69 -1.37
C TRP A 67 20.41 -5.89 0.15
N GLY A 68 21.62 -5.74 0.70
CA GLY A 68 21.91 -5.78 2.13
C GLY A 68 22.16 -4.38 2.69
N PRO A 69 21.97 -4.16 4.00
CA PRO A 69 22.51 -2.96 4.63
C PRO A 69 24.03 -2.97 4.45
N ALA A 70 24.58 -1.96 3.77
CA ALA A 70 26.03 -1.83 3.70
C ALA A 70 26.59 -1.34 5.04
N GLU A 71 27.75 -1.85 5.40
CA GLU A 71 28.48 -1.39 6.58
C GLU A 71 29.08 0.01 6.31
N ASP A 72 29.41 0.35 5.06
CA ASP A 72 29.81 1.69 4.61
C ASP A 72 29.13 2.10 3.27
N TRP A 73 28.86 3.39 3.09
CA TRP A 73 28.31 3.95 1.86
C TRP A 73 29.22 3.72 0.64
N ALA A 74 30.51 3.50 0.86
CA ALA A 74 31.48 3.17 -0.19
C ALA A 74 31.25 1.79 -0.83
N ASP A 75 30.64 0.84 -0.10
CA ASP A 75 30.42 -0.54 -0.59
C ASP A 75 29.42 -0.58 -1.76
N TRP A 76 28.48 0.37 -1.79
CA TRP A 76 27.53 0.51 -2.89
C TRP A 76 28.17 0.98 -4.21
N ALA A 77 29.32 1.67 -4.14
CA ALA A 77 29.97 2.22 -5.33
C ALA A 77 30.64 1.14 -6.18
N ASP A 78 30.97 -0.02 -5.59
CA ASP A 78 31.54 -1.17 -6.30
C ASP A 78 30.46 -2.19 -6.69
N ALA A 79 29.36 -2.30 -5.94
CA ALA A 79 28.29 -3.26 -6.21
C ALA A 79 27.50 -3.02 -7.51
N ALA A 80 27.55 -1.80 -8.07
CA ALA A 80 26.85 -1.42 -9.29
C ALA A 80 27.73 -1.35 -10.55
N ARG A 81 28.97 -1.85 -10.50
CA ARG A 81 29.93 -1.85 -11.61
C ARG A 81 30.11 -3.25 -12.20
#